data_AF-A0A4V2JEX4-F1
#
_entry.id   AF-A0A4V2JEX4-F1
#
_cell.length_a   1.000
_cell.length_b   1.000
_cell.length_c   1.000
_cell.angle_alpha   90.00
_cell.angle_beta   90.00
_cell.angle_gamma   90.00
#
_symmetry.space_group_name_H-M   'P 1'
#
loop_
_entity.id
_entity.type
_entity.pdbx_description
1 polymer ?
#
loop_
_entity_poly.entity_id
_entity_poly.type
_entity_poly.pdbx_seq_one_letter_code
_entity_poly.pdbx_strand_id
1 'polypeptide(L)'
;MRVPVELSHSARLRAAVDRYGERELVERAAGLLRTGEEDDDFLRYLGGRAAPGIIDGSYPSYWANAWGARALEYYWLDSATGAVIAGLDHEHWRVRMQCARVCAIRELGAPELLAALLLDENWRVRDATAWAVGIVGEFEHAEPLREATDDPHKKVRERATTVLDALLHRLERELD
;
A
#
# COMPACT_ATOMS: atom_id res chain seq x y z
N MET A 1 26.37 -13.82 -4.79
CA MET A 1 25.75 -14.28 -3.52
C MET A 1 24.34 -14.70 -3.83
N ARG A 2 23.87 -15.86 -3.33
CA ARG A 2 22.50 -16.36 -3.61
C ARG A 2 21.48 -15.53 -2.82
N VAL A 3 20.37 -15.14 -3.45
CA VAL A 3 19.28 -14.41 -2.78
C VAL A 3 18.66 -15.28 -1.67
N PRO A 4 18.53 -14.78 -0.43
CA PRO A 4 18.12 -15.59 0.71
C PRO A 4 16.58 -15.69 0.82
N VAL A 5 15.95 -16.39 -0.13
CA VAL A 5 14.47 -16.47 -0.29
C VAL A 5 13.72 -17.05 0.92
N GLU A 6 14.42 -17.73 1.82
CA GLU A 6 13.86 -18.39 3.00
C GLU A 6 13.69 -17.47 4.20
N LEU A 7 14.32 -16.29 4.16
CA LEU A 7 14.22 -15.30 5.22
C LEU A 7 12.84 -14.63 5.21
N SER A 8 12.49 -14.05 6.37
CA SER A 8 11.33 -13.17 6.48
C SER A 8 11.43 -12.01 5.48
N HIS A 9 10.30 -11.43 5.12
CA HIS A 9 10.26 -10.32 4.15
C HIS A 9 11.18 -9.16 4.56
N SER A 10 11.12 -8.72 5.82
CA SER A 10 11.97 -7.64 6.33
C SER A 10 13.47 -7.99 6.31
N ALA A 11 13.83 -9.24 6.64
CA ALA A 11 15.22 -9.68 6.55
C ALA A 11 15.72 -9.77 5.10
N ARG A 12 14.85 -10.15 4.14
CA ARG A 12 15.20 -10.11 2.71
C ARG A 12 15.37 -8.68 2.21
N LEU A 13 14.51 -7.75 2.60
CA LEU A 13 14.68 -6.34 2.23
C LEU A 13 15.97 -5.76 2.81
N ARG A 14 16.32 -6.10 4.07
CA ARG A 14 17.62 -5.72 4.64
C ARG A 14 18.79 -6.26 3.82
N ALA A 15 18.76 -7.53 3.44
CA ALA A 15 19.81 -8.12 2.60
C ALA A 15 19.86 -7.50 1.19
N ALA A 16 18.73 -6.98 0.69
CA ALA A 16 18.69 -6.21 -0.55
C ALA A 16 19.31 -4.81 -0.37
N VAL A 17 19.04 -4.13 0.76
CA VAL A 17 19.72 -2.87 1.12
C VAL A 17 21.22 -3.08 1.28
N ASP A 18 21.68 -4.14 1.94
CA ASP A 18 23.10 -4.45 2.09
C ASP A 18 23.80 -4.66 0.72
N ARG A 19 23.04 -5.08 -0.30
CA ARG A 19 23.53 -5.34 -1.66
C ARG A 19 23.49 -4.12 -2.58
N TYR A 20 22.37 -3.40 -2.58
CA TYR A 20 22.07 -2.35 -3.56
C TYR A 20 22.16 -0.93 -2.98
N GLY A 21 22.07 -0.80 -1.66
CA GLY A 21 21.81 0.46 -0.98
C GLY A 21 20.30 0.76 -0.88
N GLU A 22 19.93 1.55 0.11
CA GLU A 22 18.53 1.88 0.40
C GLU A 22 17.87 2.66 -0.73
N ARG A 23 18.55 3.67 -1.29
CA ARG A 23 18.03 4.48 -2.39
C ARG A 23 17.67 3.63 -3.61
N GLU A 24 18.60 2.78 -4.05
CA GLU A 24 18.41 1.89 -5.19
C GLU A 24 17.24 0.94 -4.93
N LEU A 25 17.14 0.36 -3.72
CA LEU A 25 16.02 -0.50 -3.36
C LEU A 25 14.68 0.23 -3.49
N VAL A 26 14.59 1.48 -3.02
CA VAL A 26 13.36 2.27 -3.09
C VAL A 26 13.01 2.65 -4.53
N GLU A 27 13.98 3.11 -5.31
CA GLU A 27 13.77 3.51 -6.71
C GLU A 27 13.30 2.33 -7.56
N ARG A 28 13.92 1.15 -7.38
CA ARG A 28 13.50 -0.09 -8.03
C ARG A 28 12.16 -0.61 -7.54
N ALA A 29 11.88 -0.55 -6.23
CA ALA A 29 10.56 -0.92 -5.71
C ALA A 29 9.44 -0.03 -6.26
N ALA A 30 9.70 1.27 -6.45
CA ALA A 30 8.78 2.19 -7.09
C ALA A 30 8.63 1.89 -8.60
N GLY A 31 9.72 1.53 -9.29
CA GLY A 31 9.69 1.06 -10.68
C GLY A 31 8.85 -0.21 -10.85
N LEU A 32 9.07 -1.19 -9.98
CA LEU A 32 8.33 -2.44 -9.91
C LEU A 32 6.85 -2.21 -9.63
N LEU A 33 6.50 -1.28 -8.73
CA LEU A 33 5.11 -0.90 -8.48
C LEU A 33 4.43 -0.38 -9.75
N ARG A 34 5.12 0.44 -10.56
CA ARG A 34 4.53 1.01 -11.77
C ARG A 34 4.41 0.00 -12.92
N THR A 35 5.42 -0.85 -13.09
CA THR A 35 5.59 -1.65 -14.31
C THR A 35 5.28 -3.12 -14.12
N GLY A 36 5.42 -3.65 -12.90
CA GLY A 36 5.40 -5.08 -12.63
C GLY A 36 6.66 -5.82 -13.12
N GLU A 37 7.67 -5.11 -13.62
CA GLU A 37 8.85 -5.68 -14.26
C GLU A 37 10.14 -5.35 -13.49
N GLU A 38 10.93 -6.37 -13.16
CA GLU A 38 12.23 -6.27 -12.52
C GLU A 38 13.07 -7.53 -12.81
N ASP A 39 14.37 -7.49 -12.55
CA ASP A 39 15.22 -8.68 -12.68
C ASP A 39 14.85 -9.77 -11.66
N ASP A 40 15.17 -11.02 -12.02
CA ASP A 40 14.91 -12.21 -11.21
C ASP A 40 15.40 -12.10 -9.76
N ASP A 41 16.57 -11.51 -9.53
CA ASP A 41 17.16 -11.45 -8.19
C ASP A 41 16.39 -10.46 -7.33
N PHE A 42 16.01 -9.31 -7.88
CA PHE A 42 15.19 -8.32 -7.18
C PHE A 42 13.78 -8.85 -6.90
N LEU A 43 13.17 -9.55 -7.86
CA LEU A 43 11.92 -10.29 -7.64
C LEU A 43 12.07 -11.31 -6.51
N ARG A 44 13.19 -12.04 -6.40
CA ARG A 44 13.47 -12.95 -5.28
C ARG A 44 13.66 -12.23 -3.95
N TYR A 45 14.28 -11.05 -3.94
CA TYR A 45 14.41 -10.26 -2.71
C TYR A 45 13.06 -9.81 -2.18
N LEU A 46 12.15 -9.38 -3.05
CA LEU A 46 10.84 -8.86 -2.66
C LEU A 46 9.80 -9.98 -2.47
N GLY A 47 9.68 -10.88 -3.43
CA GLY A 47 8.71 -11.99 -3.47
C GLY A 47 9.12 -13.29 -2.76
N GLY A 48 10.41 -13.54 -2.56
CA GLY A 48 10.92 -14.68 -1.79
C GLY A 48 10.58 -16.01 -2.45
N ARG A 49 10.06 -16.96 -1.67
CA ARG A 49 9.62 -18.27 -2.19
C ARG A 49 8.56 -18.19 -3.31
N ALA A 50 7.82 -17.10 -3.40
CA ALA A 50 6.81 -16.90 -4.44
C ALA A 50 7.38 -16.30 -5.74
N ALA A 51 8.60 -15.75 -5.71
CA ALA A 51 9.22 -15.12 -6.87
C ALA A 51 9.38 -16.04 -8.09
N PRO A 52 9.74 -17.34 -7.95
CA PRO A 52 9.78 -18.24 -9.10
C PRO A 52 8.49 -18.24 -9.91
N GLY A 53 7.32 -18.14 -9.26
CA GLY A 53 6.05 -18.14 -9.97
C GLY A 53 5.84 -16.91 -10.87
N ILE A 54 6.44 -15.77 -10.54
CA ILE A 54 6.42 -14.60 -11.43
C ILE A 54 7.47 -14.73 -12.53
N ILE A 55 8.66 -15.24 -12.18
CA ILE A 55 9.79 -15.41 -13.10
C ILE A 55 9.47 -16.44 -14.21
N ASP A 56 8.76 -17.52 -13.87
CA ASP A 56 8.35 -18.55 -14.82
C ASP A 56 6.98 -18.26 -15.48
N GLY A 57 6.33 -17.16 -15.11
CA GLY A 57 5.03 -16.75 -15.65
C GLY A 57 3.82 -17.57 -15.16
N SER A 58 3.98 -18.41 -14.13
CA SER A 58 2.86 -19.18 -13.56
C SER A 58 1.94 -18.35 -12.66
N TYR A 59 2.39 -17.21 -12.15
CA TYR A 59 1.62 -16.29 -11.32
C TYR A 59 1.27 -15.01 -12.08
N PRO A 60 0.11 -14.38 -11.77
CA PRO A 60 -0.25 -13.09 -12.35
C PRO A 60 0.79 -11.99 -12.05
N SER A 61 1.14 -11.18 -13.06
CA SER A 61 2.17 -10.15 -12.96
C SER A 61 1.94 -9.13 -11.84
N TYR A 62 0.68 -8.82 -11.49
CA TYR A 62 0.35 -7.83 -10.46
C TYR A 62 0.99 -8.11 -9.08
N TRP A 63 1.39 -9.36 -8.80
CA TRP A 63 2.11 -9.70 -7.57
C TRP A 63 3.41 -8.92 -7.45
N ALA A 64 4.10 -8.70 -8.57
CA ALA A 64 5.32 -7.91 -8.65
C ALA A 64 5.03 -6.46 -8.22
N ASN A 65 4.00 -5.82 -8.79
CA ASN A 65 3.58 -4.47 -8.40
C ASN A 65 3.26 -4.39 -6.89
N ALA A 66 2.49 -5.34 -6.38
CA ALA A 66 2.13 -5.40 -4.97
C ALA A 66 3.36 -5.60 -4.06
N TRP A 67 4.39 -6.35 -4.50
CA TRP A 67 5.63 -6.47 -3.75
C TRP A 67 6.44 -5.18 -3.76
N GLY A 68 6.45 -4.44 -4.87
CA GLY A 68 7.03 -3.10 -4.95
C GLY A 68 6.42 -2.16 -3.92
N ALA A 69 5.08 -2.01 -3.93
CA ALA A 69 4.39 -1.20 -2.91
C ALA A 69 4.62 -1.71 -1.48
N ARG A 70 4.75 -3.02 -1.26
CA ARG A 70 5.06 -3.57 0.06
C ARG A 70 6.46 -3.22 0.55
N ALA A 71 7.46 -3.22 -0.32
CA ALA A 71 8.81 -2.81 0.07
C ALA A 71 8.84 -1.34 0.55
N LEU A 72 7.99 -0.49 -0.04
CA LEU A 72 7.85 0.92 0.33
C LEU A 72 7.24 1.16 1.72
N GLU A 73 6.56 0.16 2.31
CA GLU A 73 6.17 0.19 3.73
C GLU A 73 7.39 0.15 4.67
N TYR A 74 8.50 -0.46 4.23
CA TYR A 74 9.70 -0.67 5.06
C TYR A 74 10.78 0.37 4.79
N TYR A 75 11.06 0.67 3.52
CA TYR A 75 12.09 1.61 3.09
C TYR A 75 11.46 2.70 2.24
N TRP A 76 11.90 3.95 2.38
CA TRP A 76 11.18 5.08 1.78
C TRP A 76 12.09 6.21 1.35
N LEU A 77 11.72 6.83 0.23
CA LEU A 77 12.19 8.11 -0.26
C LEU A 77 10.99 8.83 -0.89
N ASP A 78 10.93 10.15 -0.74
CA ASP A 78 9.81 10.95 -1.26
C ASP A 78 9.65 10.87 -2.78
N SER A 79 10.70 10.45 -3.51
CA SER A 79 10.63 10.15 -4.94
C SER A 79 9.67 9.00 -5.27
N ALA A 80 9.34 8.13 -4.30
CA ALA A 80 8.38 7.05 -4.47
C ALA A 80 6.91 7.50 -4.34
N THR A 81 6.64 8.71 -3.85
CA THR A 81 5.27 9.25 -3.66
C THR A 81 4.44 9.12 -4.92
N GLY A 82 4.95 9.58 -6.07
CA GLY A 82 4.21 9.53 -7.33
C GLY A 82 3.84 8.10 -7.76
N ALA A 83 4.69 7.11 -7.48
CA ALA A 83 4.40 5.71 -7.80
C ALA A 83 3.28 5.15 -6.92
N VAL A 84 3.29 5.49 -5.62
CA VAL A 84 2.26 5.05 -4.67
C VAL A 84 0.91 5.70 -4.99
N ILE A 85 0.89 7.01 -5.24
CA ILE A 85 -0.35 7.72 -5.57
C ILE A 85 -0.94 7.19 -6.89
N ALA A 86 -0.11 6.97 -7.92
CA ALA A 86 -0.58 6.34 -9.16
C ALA A 86 -1.12 4.92 -8.95
N GLY A 87 -0.52 4.15 -8.02
CA GLY A 87 -0.96 2.80 -7.70
C GLY A 87 -2.30 2.70 -6.98
N LEU A 88 -2.86 3.82 -6.48
CA LEU A 88 -4.22 3.87 -5.92
C LEU A 88 -5.28 3.58 -7.00
N ASP A 89 -5.01 3.85 -8.27
CA ASP A 89 -5.91 3.58 -9.41
C ASP A 89 -5.54 2.30 -10.19
N HIS A 90 -4.71 1.45 -9.61
CA HIS A 90 -4.27 0.23 -10.29
C HIS A 90 -5.43 -0.75 -10.53
N GLU A 91 -5.47 -1.41 -11.69
CA GLU A 91 -6.56 -2.34 -12.09
C GLU A 91 -6.84 -3.42 -11.03
N HIS A 92 -5.77 -3.94 -10.41
CA HIS A 92 -5.85 -5.01 -9.43
C HIS A 92 -5.96 -4.49 -7.99
N TRP A 93 -7.04 -4.87 -7.29
CA TRP A 93 -7.38 -4.44 -5.92
C TRP A 93 -6.23 -4.58 -4.91
N ARG A 94 -5.38 -5.61 -5.05
CA ARG A 94 -4.27 -5.83 -4.12
C ARG A 94 -3.23 -4.71 -4.18
N VAL A 95 -3.01 -4.14 -5.36
CA VAL A 95 -2.07 -3.03 -5.54
C VAL A 95 -2.66 -1.76 -4.95
N ARG A 96 -3.94 -1.46 -5.23
CA ARG A 96 -4.67 -0.34 -4.61
C ARG A 96 -4.65 -0.39 -3.08
N MET A 97 -5.01 -1.55 -2.52
CA MET A 97 -4.96 -1.81 -1.07
C MET A 97 -3.56 -1.55 -0.51
N GLN A 98 -2.52 -2.05 -1.18
CA GLN A 98 -1.16 -1.90 -0.72
C GLN A 98 -0.69 -0.43 -0.78
N CYS A 99 -1.08 0.31 -1.82
CA CYS A 99 -0.78 1.73 -1.96
C CYS A 99 -1.53 2.58 -0.92
N ALA A 100 -2.80 2.27 -0.62
CA ALA A 100 -3.56 2.93 0.44
C ALA A 100 -2.88 2.73 1.81
N ARG A 101 -2.37 1.53 2.10
CA ARG A 101 -1.58 1.27 3.32
C ARG A 101 -0.29 2.09 3.36
N VAL A 102 0.43 2.21 2.24
CA VAL A 102 1.62 3.05 2.19
C VAL A 102 1.27 4.52 2.41
N CYS A 103 0.15 5.02 1.87
CA CYS A 103 -0.32 6.38 2.14
C CYS A 103 -0.57 6.62 3.63
N ALA A 104 -1.17 5.67 4.34
CA ALA A 104 -1.35 5.77 5.79
C ALA A 104 -0.01 5.78 6.55
N ILE A 105 0.92 4.88 6.21
CA ILE A 105 2.21 4.72 6.90
C ILE A 105 3.15 5.90 6.66
N ARG A 106 3.11 6.48 5.47
CA ARG A 106 3.99 7.57 5.03
C ARG A 106 3.30 8.92 5.04
N GLU A 107 2.07 8.98 5.54
CA GLU A 107 1.26 10.19 5.63
C GLU A 107 1.14 10.93 4.28
N LEU A 108 0.92 10.18 3.20
CA LEU A 108 0.80 10.74 1.84
C LEU A 108 -0.62 11.23 1.58
N GLY A 109 -0.77 12.55 1.42
CA GLY A 109 -2.04 13.15 1.02
C GLY A 109 -2.42 12.84 -0.44
N ALA A 110 -3.47 12.06 -0.63
CA ALA A 110 -4.18 11.91 -1.90
C ALA A 110 -5.71 11.88 -1.65
N PRO A 111 -6.25 12.98 -1.07
CA PRO A 111 -7.57 13.00 -0.47
C PRO A 111 -8.68 12.53 -1.42
N GLU A 112 -8.72 13.01 -2.65
CA GLU A 112 -9.79 12.69 -3.60
C GLU A 112 -9.72 11.23 -4.07
N LEU A 113 -8.52 10.70 -4.31
CA LEU A 113 -8.33 9.30 -4.70
C LEU A 113 -8.68 8.36 -3.54
N LEU A 114 -8.25 8.69 -2.33
CA LEU A 114 -8.59 7.91 -1.14
C LEU A 114 -10.09 7.98 -0.83
N ALA A 115 -10.74 9.14 -0.96
CA ALA A 115 -12.19 9.24 -0.80
C ALA A 115 -12.94 8.30 -1.76
N ALA A 116 -12.53 8.26 -3.03
CA ALA A 116 -13.14 7.37 -4.02
C ALA A 116 -12.98 5.88 -3.67
N LEU A 117 -11.83 5.49 -3.12
CA LEU A 117 -11.54 4.10 -2.73
C LEU A 117 -12.30 3.61 -1.48
N LEU A 118 -12.98 4.51 -0.75
CA LEU A 118 -13.93 4.10 0.30
C LEU A 118 -15.14 3.35 -0.28
N LEU A 119 -15.37 3.44 -1.60
CA LEU A 119 -16.44 2.75 -2.32
C LEU A 119 -15.92 1.59 -3.19
N ASP A 120 -14.65 1.21 -3.06
CA ASP A 120 -14.03 0.15 -3.85
C ASP A 120 -14.79 -1.19 -3.72
N GLU A 121 -14.91 -1.94 -4.81
CA GLU A 121 -15.60 -3.24 -4.82
C GLU A 121 -15.02 -4.23 -3.80
N ASN A 122 -13.73 -4.14 -3.53
CA ASN A 122 -13.02 -5.03 -2.63
C ASN A 122 -12.96 -4.44 -1.22
N TRP A 123 -13.60 -5.12 -0.27
CA TRP A 123 -13.63 -4.68 1.13
C TRP A 123 -12.25 -4.47 1.75
N ARG A 124 -11.19 -5.15 1.26
CA ARG A 124 -9.82 -4.96 1.77
C ARG A 124 -9.25 -3.62 1.34
N VAL A 125 -9.60 -3.13 0.15
CA VAL A 125 -9.22 -1.79 -0.31
C VAL A 125 -9.95 -0.76 0.55
N ARG A 126 -11.26 -0.94 0.77
CA ARG A 126 -12.04 -0.05 1.64
C ARG A 126 -11.50 0.00 3.07
N ASP A 127 -11.15 -1.14 3.68
CA ASP A 127 -10.51 -1.19 5.01
C ASP A 127 -9.18 -0.43 5.06
N ALA A 128 -8.30 -0.67 4.09
CA ALA A 128 -7.01 0.03 4.01
C ALA A 128 -7.17 1.53 3.77
N THR A 129 -8.18 1.91 2.99
CA THR A 129 -8.47 3.30 2.64
C THR A 129 -9.11 4.05 3.81
N ALA A 130 -10.05 3.45 4.53
CA ALA A 130 -10.59 4.03 5.76
C ALA A 130 -9.46 4.35 6.75
N TRP A 131 -8.49 3.44 6.89
CA TRP A 131 -7.30 3.74 7.68
C TRP A 131 -6.51 4.94 7.16
N ALA A 132 -6.20 4.97 5.86
CA ALA A 132 -5.46 6.08 5.26
C ALA A 132 -6.18 7.42 5.44
N VAL A 133 -7.48 7.49 5.14
CA VAL A 133 -8.31 8.70 5.31
C VAL A 133 -8.32 9.17 6.76
N GLY A 134 -8.37 8.28 7.75
CA GLY A 134 -8.26 8.70 9.15
C GLY A 134 -6.95 9.42 9.49
N ILE A 135 -5.85 9.00 8.85
CA ILE A 135 -4.52 9.56 9.08
C ILE A 135 -4.30 10.86 8.30
N VAL A 136 -4.56 10.86 6.99
CA VAL A 136 -4.19 11.97 6.08
C VAL A 136 -5.37 12.80 5.60
N GLY A 137 -6.60 12.38 5.90
CA GLY A 137 -7.80 13.07 5.48
C GLY A 137 -8.04 14.35 6.27
N GLU A 138 -8.73 15.28 5.63
CA GLU A 138 -9.26 16.52 6.20
C GLU A 138 -10.74 16.38 6.55
N PHE A 139 -11.32 17.41 7.18
CA PHE A 139 -12.70 17.37 7.70
C PHE A 139 -13.75 16.98 6.64
N GLU A 140 -13.56 17.39 5.39
CA GLU A 140 -14.46 17.03 4.28
C GLU A 140 -14.57 15.51 4.02
N HIS A 141 -13.60 14.71 4.51
CA HIS A 141 -13.59 13.26 4.38
C HIS A 141 -14.34 12.55 5.52
N ALA A 142 -14.75 13.29 6.56
CA ALA A 142 -15.44 12.72 7.71
C ALA A 142 -16.80 12.12 7.29
N GLU A 143 -17.51 12.74 6.35
CA GLU A 143 -18.79 12.24 5.84
C GLU A 143 -18.66 10.91 5.06
N PRO A 144 -17.81 10.81 4.02
CA PRO A 144 -17.52 9.52 3.38
C PRO A 144 -17.07 8.43 4.36
N LEU A 145 -16.29 8.81 5.38
CA LEU A 145 -15.83 7.87 6.40
C LEU A 145 -16.96 7.46 7.37
N ARG A 146 -17.89 8.36 7.69
CA ARG A 146 -19.13 8.07 8.44
C ARG A 146 -19.99 7.07 7.68
N GLU A 147 -20.17 7.22 6.37
CA GLU A 147 -20.89 6.23 5.56
C GLU A 147 -20.23 4.84 5.61
N ALA A 148 -18.89 4.77 5.63
CA ALA A 148 -18.16 3.52 5.76
C ALA A 148 -18.36 2.81 7.12
N THR A 149 -18.91 3.49 8.14
CA THR A 149 -19.28 2.84 9.41
C THR A 149 -20.47 1.88 9.26
N ASP A 150 -21.24 2.00 8.17
CA ASP A 150 -22.35 1.10 7.81
C ASP A 150 -21.98 0.10 6.70
N ASP A 151 -20.68 -0.02 6.35
CA ASP A 151 -20.20 -0.93 5.30
C ASP A 151 -20.70 -2.38 5.50
N PRO A 152 -21.05 -3.13 4.43
CA PRO A 152 -21.51 -4.51 4.55
C PRO A 152 -20.49 -5.44 5.26
N HIS A 153 -19.20 -5.15 5.14
CA HIS A 153 -18.14 -5.94 5.72
C HIS A 153 -17.73 -5.45 7.12
N LYS A 154 -17.87 -6.32 8.12
CA LYS A 154 -17.61 -6.02 9.53
C LYS A 154 -16.29 -5.29 9.81
N LYS A 155 -15.19 -5.73 9.18
CA LYS A 155 -13.87 -5.11 9.40
C LYS A 155 -13.81 -3.65 8.93
N VAL A 156 -14.50 -3.32 7.84
CA VAL A 156 -14.53 -1.95 7.32
C VAL A 156 -15.29 -1.06 8.30
N ARG A 157 -16.44 -1.52 8.81
CA ARG A 157 -17.19 -0.80 9.85
C ARG A 157 -16.34 -0.50 11.08
N GLU A 158 -15.71 -1.54 11.65
CA GLU A 158 -14.86 -1.40 12.85
C GLU A 158 -13.71 -0.41 12.63
N ARG A 159 -13.07 -0.48 11.45
CA ARG A 159 -12.03 0.47 11.05
C ARG A 159 -12.58 1.88 10.94
N ALA A 160 -13.63 2.08 10.15
CA ALA A 160 -14.23 3.37 9.86
C ALA A 160 -14.68 4.06 11.15
N THR A 161 -15.34 3.36 12.08
CA THR A 161 -15.73 3.92 13.37
C THR A 161 -14.50 4.39 14.15
N THR A 162 -13.48 3.54 14.27
CA THR A 162 -12.26 3.86 15.03
C THR A 162 -11.53 5.08 14.46
N VAL A 163 -11.41 5.14 13.13
CA VAL A 163 -10.62 6.18 12.47
C VAL A 163 -11.40 7.47 12.24
N LEU A 164 -12.74 7.42 12.22
CA LEU A 164 -13.59 8.61 12.22
C LEU A 164 -13.46 9.36 13.55
N ASP A 165 -13.56 8.65 14.67
CA ASP A 165 -13.36 9.24 16.00
C ASP A 165 -11.97 9.90 16.09
N ALA A 166 -10.93 9.21 15.60
CA ALA A 166 -9.56 9.73 15.57
C ALA A 166 -9.42 10.96 14.66
N LEU A 167 -10.04 10.96 13.48
CA LEU A 167 -10.05 12.07 12.54
C LEU A 167 -10.70 13.32 13.15
N LEU A 168 -11.91 13.16 13.72
CA LEU A 168 -12.66 14.25 14.34
C LEU A 168 -11.93 14.83 15.55
N HIS A 169 -11.34 13.96 16.38
CA HIS A 169 -10.52 14.39 17.51
C HIS A 169 -9.25 15.14 17.05
N ARG A 170 -8.55 14.65 16.03
CA ARG A 170 -7.36 15.30 15.45
C ARG A 170 -7.68 16.69 14.88
N LEU A 171 -8.88 16.86 14.32
CA LEU A 171 -9.31 18.10 13.69
C LEU A 171 -10.07 19.05 14.62
N GLU A 172 -10.35 18.63 15.86
CA GLU A 172 -11.17 19.37 16.83
C GLU A 172 -12.55 19.74 16.25
N ARG A 173 -13.20 18.76 15.60
CA ARG A 173 -14.50 18.90 14.94
C ARG A 173 -15.49 17.86 15.43
N GLU A 174 -16.77 18.14 15.25
CA GLU A 174 -17.88 17.20 15.44
C GLU A 174 -18.65 17.06 14.11
N LEU A 175 -19.33 15.93 13.92
CA LEU A 175 -20.32 15.76 12.85
C LEU A 175 -21.70 16.07 13.43
N ASP A 176 -22.48 16.87 12.70
CA ASP A 176 -23.83 17.29 13.07
C ASP A 176 -24.86 16.14 12.95
#